data_AF-A0A965RB88-F1
#
_entry.id   AF-A0A965RB88-F1
#
_cell.length_a   1.000
_cell.length_b   1.000
_cell.length_c   1.000
_cell.angle_alpha   90.00
_cell.angle_beta   90.00
_cell.angle_gamma   90.00
#
_symmetry.space_group_name_H-M   'P 1'
#
loop_
_entity.id
_entity.type
_entity.pdbx_description
1 polymer ?
#
loop_
_entity_poly.entity_id
_entity_poly.type
_entity_poly.pdbx_seq_one_letter_code
_entity_poly.pdbx_strand_id
1 'polypeptide(L)'
;DDEIIKKIEAGNISFPLKSNLIKGVQSLFGLKTQLQFGKLWVTGVVSQQKSKKQSLTIQGGGQAQTFSAKADDYEENRHFLLGHYFREHYNTTLQNFPLINSLVTINKIEVWVTNRTGAVEGVRDILAFMDLGEQKPYNNSLTNAAKPVYPDNRANTLYDLIMQTSNARLQSSATSAALALGFQQGLDFERTTARKLASSEYSFNAQLGYISLNTQLNPDDILAVSYRYTYNGQVFQVGEFAEDLPPDSTNTKVMYMKLLKGTSAKPRLPIWNLMMKNIYALGGYGISKEDFRLNVLFQDPGGGEKRYLPEGVKAGVPLISVLNLDRLNPQNDPSPDGVFDFIEGLTINT
;
A
#
# COMPACT_ATOMS: atom_id res chain seq x y z
N ASP A 1 3.18 -12.11 74.86
CA ASP A 1 2.30 -12.71 73.84
C ASP A 1 2.47 -11.99 72.52
N ASP A 2 3.35 -12.53 71.67
CA ASP A 2 3.58 -11.98 70.32
C ASP A 2 2.69 -12.75 69.34
N GLU A 3 1.64 -12.09 68.86
CA GLU A 3 0.73 -12.69 67.88
C GLU A 3 1.49 -12.91 66.55
N ILE A 4 1.56 -14.17 66.12
CA ILE A 4 2.32 -14.60 64.92
C ILE A 4 1.69 -14.03 63.65
N ILE A 5 0.36 -13.89 63.63
CA ILE A 5 -0.38 -13.34 62.49
C ILE A 5 -0.41 -11.82 62.63
N LYS A 6 0.17 -11.12 61.65
CA LYS A 6 0.18 -9.66 61.61
C LYS A 6 -0.90 -9.08 60.71
N LYS A 7 -1.25 -9.75 59.61
CA LYS A 7 -2.27 -9.27 58.69
C LYS A 7 -2.85 -10.39 57.81
N ILE A 8 -4.16 -10.34 57.57
CA ILE A 8 -4.83 -11.14 56.55
C ILE A 8 -5.66 -10.18 55.68
N GLU A 9 -5.43 -10.21 54.37
CA GLU A 9 -6.15 -9.40 53.38
C GLU A 9 -6.80 -10.32 52.34
N ALA A 10 -8.03 -10.02 51.94
CA ALA A 10 -8.79 -10.76 50.94
C ALA A 10 -9.40 -9.82 49.92
N GLY A 11 -9.42 -10.21 48.65
CA GLY A 11 -9.91 -9.39 47.55
C GLY A 11 -8.78 -8.65 46.83
N ASN A 12 -8.89 -7.34 46.67
CA ASN A 12 -7.86 -6.55 46.00
C ASN A 12 -6.65 -6.35 46.92
N ILE A 13 -5.56 -7.03 46.60
CA ILE A 13 -4.32 -7.01 47.39
C ILE A 13 -3.16 -6.45 46.55
N SER A 14 -2.16 -5.89 47.24
CA SER A 14 -0.91 -5.42 46.64
C SER A 14 0.29 -6.10 47.30
N PHE A 15 1.28 -6.48 46.49
CA PHE A 15 2.51 -7.11 46.95
C PHE A 15 3.75 -6.47 46.31
N PRO A 16 4.10 -5.23 46.71
CA PRO A 16 5.30 -4.58 46.23
C PRO A 16 6.55 -5.28 46.81
N LEU A 17 7.41 -5.81 45.93
CA LEU A 17 8.71 -6.36 46.30
C LEU A 17 9.78 -5.29 46.15
N LYS A 18 10.71 -5.22 47.10
CA LYS A 18 11.88 -4.32 47.04
C LYS A 18 13.05 -4.90 46.22
N SER A 19 12.75 -5.73 45.20
CA SER A 19 13.76 -6.35 44.34
C SER A 19 13.70 -5.75 42.93
N ASN A 20 14.86 -5.43 42.38
CA ASN A 20 14.98 -4.98 40.98
C ASN A 20 14.90 -6.15 39.98
N LEU A 21 15.19 -7.38 40.43
CA LEU A 21 15.16 -8.60 39.62
C LEU A 21 13.74 -9.21 39.55
N ILE A 22 13.01 -9.18 40.67
CA ILE A 22 11.64 -9.68 40.76
C ILE A 22 10.74 -8.50 41.15
N LYS A 23 10.07 -7.94 40.15
CA LYS A 23 9.12 -6.85 40.38
C LYS A 23 7.85 -7.42 41.00
N GLY A 24 7.47 -6.89 42.17
CA GLY A 24 6.21 -7.22 42.82
C GLY A 24 5.02 -6.79 41.95
N VAL A 25 3.92 -7.53 42.04
CA VAL A 25 2.71 -7.24 41.27
C VAL A 25 1.78 -6.34 42.08
N GLN A 26 1.23 -5.32 41.45
CA GLN A 26 0.21 -4.45 42.03
C GLN A 26 -1.15 -4.77 41.41
N SER A 27 -2.21 -4.72 42.22
CA SER A 27 -3.59 -5.06 41.83
C SER A 27 -3.79 -6.54 41.48
N LEU A 28 -3.72 -7.37 42.51
CA LEU A 28 -4.02 -8.80 42.45
C LEU A 28 -5.37 -9.06 43.13
N PHE A 29 -6.18 -9.98 42.61
CA PHE A 29 -7.38 -10.43 43.34
C PHE A 29 -7.08 -11.78 44.01
N GLY A 30 -7.05 -11.81 45.34
CA GLY A 30 -6.65 -13.01 46.08
C GLY A 30 -6.57 -12.83 47.59
N LEU A 31 -5.86 -13.76 48.22
CA LEU A 31 -5.61 -13.81 49.65
C LEU A 31 -4.14 -13.51 49.93
N LYS A 32 -3.88 -12.64 50.90
CA LYS A 32 -2.53 -12.30 51.38
C LYS A 32 -2.47 -12.43 52.89
N THR A 33 -1.42 -13.07 53.37
CA THR A 33 -1.15 -13.27 54.80
C THR A 33 0.25 -12.78 55.14
N GLN A 34 0.37 -12.06 56.27
CA GLN A 34 1.64 -11.60 56.80
C GLN A 34 1.84 -12.20 58.19
N LEU A 35 2.94 -12.94 58.34
CA LEU A 35 3.34 -13.62 59.55
C LEU A 35 4.69 -13.07 60.01
N GLN A 36 4.86 -12.89 61.31
CA GLN A 36 6.12 -12.45 61.89
C GLN A 36 6.57 -13.43 62.98
N PHE A 37 7.73 -14.06 62.75
CA PHE A 37 8.37 -14.97 63.69
C PHE A 37 9.63 -14.27 64.24
N GLY A 38 9.45 -13.54 65.35
CA GLY A 38 10.51 -12.68 65.89
C GLY A 38 10.95 -11.61 64.90
N LYS A 39 12.17 -11.73 64.36
CA LYS A 39 12.71 -10.82 63.33
C LYS A 39 12.39 -11.24 61.89
N LEU A 40 11.91 -12.47 61.68
CA LEU A 40 11.59 -12.99 60.35
C LEU A 40 10.17 -12.57 59.94
N TRP A 41 10.07 -11.94 58.76
CA TRP A 41 8.80 -11.61 58.13
C TRP A 41 8.53 -12.56 56.97
N VAL A 42 7.41 -13.27 57.02
CA VAL A 42 6.93 -14.15 55.96
C VAL A 42 5.64 -13.55 55.42
N THR A 43 5.59 -13.27 54.12
CA THR A 43 4.35 -12.85 53.44
C THR A 43 3.98 -13.89 52.39
N GLY A 44 2.82 -14.51 52.56
CA GLY A 44 2.23 -15.44 51.58
C GLY A 44 1.17 -14.73 50.76
N VAL A 45 1.14 -15.00 49.45
CA VAL A 45 0.13 -14.44 48.54
C VAL A 45 -0.34 -15.53 47.58
N VAL A 46 -1.65 -15.75 47.53
CA VAL A 46 -2.32 -16.60 46.53
C VAL A 46 -3.31 -15.73 45.80
N SER A 47 -3.13 -15.53 44.49
CA SER A 47 -3.95 -14.56 43.76
C SER A 47 -4.03 -14.86 42.27
N GLN A 48 -5.10 -14.38 41.66
CA GLN A 48 -5.27 -14.35 40.21
C GLN A 48 -4.86 -12.96 39.71
N GLN A 49 -3.84 -12.92 38.85
CA GLN A 49 -3.40 -11.70 38.19
C GLN A 49 -4.40 -11.33 37.08
N LYS A 50 -5.12 -10.22 37.26
CA LYS A 50 -6.07 -9.69 36.25
C LYS A 50 -5.43 -8.68 35.28
N SER A 51 -4.17 -8.30 35.51
CA SER A 51 -3.48 -7.24 34.74
C SER A 51 -2.37 -7.80 33.86
N LYS A 52 -2.38 -7.45 32.57
CA LYS A 52 -1.29 -7.77 31.63
C LYS A 52 -0.26 -6.64 31.66
N LYS A 53 1.02 -6.97 31.88
CA LYS A 53 2.10 -5.98 31.88
C LYS A 53 2.42 -5.57 30.44
N GLN A 54 2.23 -4.30 30.10
CA GLN A 54 2.73 -3.70 28.87
C GLN A 54 3.95 -2.83 29.25
N SER A 55 5.09 -3.05 28.61
CA SER A 55 6.28 -2.21 28.76
C SER A 55 6.36 -1.24 27.59
N LEU A 56 6.15 0.04 27.88
CA LEU A 56 6.37 1.13 26.94
C LEU A 56 7.79 1.67 27.14
N THR A 57 8.57 1.77 26.08
CA THR A 57 9.90 2.39 26.13
C THR A 57 9.80 3.79 25.52
N ILE A 58 10.01 4.81 26.33
CA ILE A 58 10.06 6.20 25.90
C ILE A 58 11.55 6.56 25.78
N GLN A 59 11.97 6.97 24.59
CA GLN A 59 13.33 7.46 24.32
C GLN A 59 13.20 8.86 23.71
N GLY A 60 14.00 9.82 24.17
CA GLY A 60 14.05 11.16 23.58
C GLY A 60 12.77 12.01 23.66
N GLY A 61 11.76 11.61 24.46
CA GLY A 61 10.47 12.30 24.55
C GLY A 61 9.39 11.78 23.59
N GLY A 62 9.72 10.78 22.75
CA GLY A 62 8.79 10.06 21.88
C GLY A 62 8.58 8.60 22.31
N GLN A 63 7.53 7.98 21.76
CA GLN A 63 7.28 6.54 21.90
C GLN A 63 8.15 5.78 20.89
N ALA A 64 9.13 5.00 21.38
CA ALA A 64 9.90 4.11 20.52
C ALA A 64 9.11 2.81 20.29
N GLN A 65 8.76 2.54 19.04
CA GLN A 65 8.07 1.32 18.62
C GLN A 65 8.96 0.54 17.64
N THR A 66 9.10 -0.75 17.89
CA THR A 66 9.73 -1.65 16.92
C THR A 66 8.67 -2.12 15.93
N PHE A 67 9.05 -2.20 14.66
CA PHE A 67 8.23 -2.77 13.60
C PHE A 67 9.00 -3.94 12.97
N SER A 68 8.25 -4.88 12.42
CA SER A 68 8.77 -5.99 11.64
C SER A 68 7.72 -6.36 10.60
N ALA A 69 8.16 -6.56 9.36
CA ALA A 69 7.34 -6.98 8.25
C ALA A 69 8.13 -8.02 7.45
N LYS A 70 7.46 -9.08 7.01
CA LYS A 70 8.07 -10.04 6.09
C LYS A 70 8.06 -9.47 4.67
N ALA A 71 8.87 -10.07 3.79
CA ALA A 71 8.96 -9.66 2.40
C ALA A 71 7.64 -9.85 1.62
N ASP A 72 6.73 -10.70 2.10
CA ASP A 72 5.40 -10.93 1.55
C ASP A 72 4.29 -10.12 2.25
N ASP A 73 4.60 -9.39 3.32
CA ASP A 73 3.65 -8.54 4.07
C ASP A 73 3.53 -7.12 3.47
N TYR A 74 3.61 -6.99 2.14
CA TYR A 74 3.39 -5.71 1.46
C TYR A 74 1.90 -5.30 1.50
N GLU A 75 1.62 -4.01 1.33
CA GLU A 75 0.24 -3.49 1.28
C GLU A 75 -0.48 -3.90 -0.02
N GLU A 76 -1.18 -5.04 0.04
CA GLU A 76 -1.95 -5.56 -1.09
C GLU A 76 -3.20 -4.69 -1.40
N ASN A 77 -3.56 -4.58 -2.68
CA ASN A 77 -4.80 -3.93 -3.14
C ASN A 77 -4.98 -2.45 -2.73
N ARG A 78 -3.86 -1.75 -2.50
CA ARG A 78 -3.84 -0.31 -2.12
C ARG A 78 -3.08 0.56 -3.11
N HIS A 79 -2.00 0.05 -3.71
CA HIS A 79 -1.07 0.84 -4.52
C HIS A 79 -0.98 0.32 -5.96
N PHE A 80 -1.18 1.20 -6.93
CA PHE A 80 -1.26 0.81 -8.35
C PHE A 80 -0.57 1.81 -9.26
N LEU A 81 0.29 1.32 -10.15
CA LEU A 81 0.82 2.07 -11.28
C LEU A 81 -0.28 2.32 -12.31
N LEU A 82 -0.26 3.47 -12.98
CA LEU A 82 -1.33 3.90 -13.89
C LEU A 82 -1.36 3.16 -15.24
N GLY A 83 -0.30 2.41 -15.56
CA GLY A 83 -0.14 1.65 -16.80
C GLY A 83 1.25 1.04 -16.94
N HIS A 84 1.47 0.22 -17.96
CA HIS A 84 2.73 -0.50 -18.11
C HIS A 84 3.91 0.40 -18.44
N TYR A 85 3.69 1.53 -19.11
CA TYR A 85 4.73 2.54 -19.30
C TYR A 85 5.36 2.98 -17.96
N PHE A 86 4.53 3.33 -16.98
CA PHE A 86 5.01 3.76 -15.65
C PHE A 86 5.73 2.63 -14.93
N ARG A 87 5.23 1.40 -15.06
CA ARG A 87 5.88 0.22 -14.51
C ARG A 87 7.29 0.01 -15.08
N GLU A 88 7.40 0.02 -16.39
CA GLU A 88 8.67 -0.26 -17.10
C GLU A 88 9.71 0.83 -16.80
N HIS A 89 9.27 2.07 -16.58
CA HIS A 89 10.15 3.20 -16.31
C HIS A 89 10.36 3.51 -14.82
N TYR A 90 9.66 2.84 -13.90
CA TYR A 90 9.71 3.16 -12.47
C TYR A 90 11.14 3.09 -11.91
N ASN A 91 11.84 1.97 -12.16
CA ASN A 91 13.19 1.76 -11.65
C ASN A 91 14.22 2.68 -12.30
N THR A 92 14.12 2.92 -13.61
CA THR A 92 15.04 3.81 -14.33
C THR A 92 14.85 5.28 -13.93
N THR A 93 13.60 5.67 -13.65
CA THR A 93 13.26 7.01 -13.16
C THR A 93 13.86 7.28 -11.78
N LEU A 94 13.98 6.25 -10.94
CA LEU A 94 14.55 6.31 -9.60
C LEU A 94 16.03 5.90 -9.54
N GLN A 95 16.69 5.71 -10.69
CA GLN A 95 18.08 5.26 -10.73
C GLN A 95 19.04 6.22 -10.03
N ASN A 96 18.73 7.51 -9.93
CA ASN A 96 19.55 8.51 -9.25
C ASN A 96 18.74 9.25 -8.16
N PHE A 97 17.88 8.53 -7.42
CA PHE A 97 17.15 9.15 -6.31
C PHE A 97 18.15 9.86 -5.34
N PRO A 98 17.79 11.02 -4.77
CA PRO A 98 16.42 11.55 -4.63
C PRO A 98 15.88 12.27 -5.87
N LEU A 99 16.69 12.50 -6.91
CA LEU A 99 16.21 13.09 -8.16
C LEU A 99 15.37 12.10 -8.96
N ILE A 100 14.13 12.49 -9.25
CA ILE A 100 13.19 11.72 -10.09
C ILE A 100 13.44 12.09 -11.56
N ASN A 101 14.05 11.18 -12.33
CA ASN A 101 14.37 11.41 -13.74
C ASN A 101 13.18 11.10 -14.66
N SER A 102 12.14 11.93 -14.58
CA SER A 102 10.92 11.81 -15.39
C SER A 102 10.52 13.14 -16.01
N LEU A 103 10.18 13.11 -17.29
CA LEU A 103 9.56 14.22 -18.01
C LEU A 103 8.02 14.21 -17.93
N VAL A 104 7.45 13.22 -17.25
CA VAL A 104 6.00 13.11 -17.06
C VAL A 104 5.56 14.01 -15.90
N THR A 105 4.42 14.67 -16.09
CA THR A 105 3.66 15.27 -15.00
C THR A 105 2.19 14.95 -15.19
N ILE A 106 1.62 14.15 -14.27
CA ILE A 106 0.16 13.92 -14.23
C ILE A 106 -0.52 15.21 -13.78
N ASN A 107 -1.31 15.81 -14.68
CA ASN A 107 -2.00 17.08 -14.44
C ASN A 107 -3.38 16.87 -13.82
N LYS A 108 -4.03 15.75 -14.15
CA LYS A 108 -5.38 15.41 -13.69
C LYS A 108 -5.56 13.91 -13.66
N ILE A 109 -6.25 13.42 -12.64
CA ILE A 109 -6.62 12.01 -12.49
C ILE A 109 -8.02 11.90 -11.86
N GLU A 110 -8.79 10.94 -12.33
CA GLU A 110 -10.00 10.46 -11.66
C GLU A 110 -9.85 8.97 -11.37
N VAL A 111 -10.16 8.60 -10.14
CA VAL A 111 -10.10 7.21 -9.67
C VAL A 111 -11.52 6.75 -9.38
N TRP A 112 -11.88 5.60 -9.92
CA TRP A 112 -13.22 5.04 -9.86
C TRP A 112 -13.18 3.64 -9.30
N VAL A 113 -14.04 3.38 -8.32
CA VAL A 113 -14.15 2.09 -7.64
C VAL A 113 -15.59 1.59 -7.67
N THR A 114 -15.78 0.27 -7.65
CA THR A 114 -17.12 -0.35 -7.52
C THR A 114 -17.95 0.34 -6.42
N ASN A 115 -19.16 0.78 -6.75
CA ASN A 115 -20.05 1.46 -5.80
C ASN A 115 -20.79 0.45 -4.91
N ARG A 116 -20.14 -0.06 -3.85
CA ARG A 116 -20.76 -0.98 -2.89
C ARG A 116 -21.75 -0.33 -1.93
N THR A 117 -21.46 0.90 -1.53
CA THR A 117 -22.19 1.58 -0.45
C THR A 117 -23.48 2.22 -0.93
N GLY A 118 -23.82 2.07 -2.22
CA GLY A 118 -24.99 2.70 -2.81
C GLY A 118 -24.90 4.22 -2.77
N ALA A 119 -23.69 4.78 -2.97
CA ALA A 119 -23.53 6.22 -3.15
C ALA A 119 -24.46 6.69 -4.27
N VAL A 120 -25.00 7.89 -4.15
CA VAL A 120 -25.93 8.48 -5.13
C VAL A 120 -25.29 9.60 -5.94
N GLU A 121 -24.24 10.23 -5.40
CA GLU A 121 -23.48 11.28 -6.07
C GLU A 121 -22.18 10.74 -6.67
N GLY A 122 -21.75 11.34 -7.78
CA GLY A 122 -20.48 10.97 -8.42
C GLY A 122 -20.45 9.54 -8.96
N VAL A 123 -21.62 8.97 -9.28
CA VAL A 123 -21.76 7.59 -9.77
C VAL A 123 -21.92 7.54 -11.28
N ARG A 124 -21.23 6.59 -11.91
CA ARG A 124 -21.31 6.33 -13.36
C ARG A 124 -21.17 4.85 -13.64
N ASP A 125 -21.79 4.40 -14.71
CA ASP A 125 -21.40 3.12 -15.31
C ASP A 125 -20.11 3.28 -16.09
N ILE A 126 -19.18 2.39 -15.83
CA ILE A 126 -17.87 2.37 -16.47
C ILE A 126 -17.67 1.05 -17.20
N LEU A 127 -16.95 1.13 -18.31
CA LEU A 127 -16.42 0.00 -19.05
C LEU A 127 -14.90 0.16 -19.09
N ALA A 128 -14.22 -0.55 -18.21
CA ALA A 128 -12.79 -0.39 -17.97
C ALA A 128 -12.02 -1.50 -18.70
N PHE A 129 -11.06 -1.12 -19.53
CA PHE A 129 -10.28 -2.05 -20.35
C PHE A 129 -8.85 -2.17 -19.84
N MET A 130 -8.31 -3.40 -19.85
CA MET A 130 -6.92 -3.67 -19.52
C MET A 130 -5.97 -3.01 -20.52
N ASP A 131 -6.28 -3.10 -21.81
CA ASP A 131 -5.38 -2.64 -22.88
C ASP A 131 -5.55 -1.17 -23.25
N LEU A 132 -6.51 -0.43 -22.65
CA LEU A 132 -6.64 1.01 -22.92
C LEU A 132 -5.34 1.73 -22.55
N GLY A 133 -4.84 2.61 -23.41
CA GLY A 133 -3.61 3.36 -23.14
C GLY A 133 -2.31 2.59 -23.29
N GLU A 134 -2.34 1.30 -23.68
CA GLU A 134 -1.11 0.50 -23.81
C GLU A 134 -0.62 0.44 -25.26
N GLN A 135 0.60 0.92 -25.50
CA GLN A 135 1.26 0.82 -26.81
C GLN A 135 1.61 -0.64 -27.17
N LYS A 136 1.87 -1.48 -26.16
CA LYS A 136 2.04 -2.94 -26.28
C LYS A 136 0.88 -3.63 -25.58
N PRO A 137 -0.31 -3.68 -26.20
CA PRO A 137 -1.48 -4.32 -25.60
C PRO A 137 -1.24 -5.82 -25.41
N TYR A 138 -1.89 -6.41 -24.41
CA TYR A 138 -1.89 -7.86 -24.21
C TYR A 138 -2.56 -8.59 -25.37
N ASN A 139 -3.67 -8.04 -25.87
CA ASN A 139 -4.27 -8.49 -27.11
C ASN A 139 -3.50 -7.90 -28.29
N ASN A 140 -2.57 -8.68 -28.84
CA ASN A 140 -1.71 -8.28 -29.96
C ASN A 140 -2.47 -7.79 -31.20
N SER A 141 -3.74 -8.19 -31.40
CA SER A 141 -4.56 -7.71 -32.53
C SER A 141 -4.86 -6.20 -32.47
N LEU A 142 -4.70 -5.58 -31.30
CA LEU A 142 -4.91 -4.15 -31.09
C LEU A 142 -3.68 -3.30 -31.42
N THR A 143 -2.53 -3.94 -31.65
CA THR A 143 -1.25 -3.25 -31.87
C THR A 143 -1.32 -2.34 -33.09
N ASN A 144 -0.79 -1.12 -32.96
CA ASN A 144 -0.65 -0.21 -34.10
C ASN A 144 0.65 0.59 -34.01
N ALA A 145 1.61 0.26 -34.88
CA ALA A 145 2.93 0.89 -34.90
C ALA A 145 2.92 2.37 -35.31
N ALA A 146 1.84 2.87 -35.91
CA ALA A 146 1.71 4.27 -36.33
C ALA A 146 1.16 5.19 -35.22
N LYS A 147 0.92 4.66 -34.02
CA LYS A 147 0.30 5.37 -32.90
C LYS A 147 1.34 5.87 -31.87
N PRO A 148 0.96 6.78 -30.95
CA PRO A 148 1.89 7.34 -29.97
C PRO A 148 2.62 6.28 -29.15
N VAL A 149 3.91 6.52 -28.88
CA VAL A 149 4.75 5.62 -28.07
C VAL A 149 4.37 5.66 -26.58
N TYR A 150 3.81 6.79 -26.14
CA TYR A 150 3.41 7.04 -24.75
C TYR A 150 1.94 6.65 -24.50
N PRO A 151 1.55 6.38 -23.24
CA PRO A 151 0.17 6.07 -22.91
C PRO A 151 -0.82 7.12 -23.40
N ASP A 152 -1.75 6.72 -24.26
CA ASP A 152 -2.80 7.59 -24.79
C ASP A 152 -3.98 6.73 -25.22
N ASN A 153 -5.20 7.27 -25.22
CA ASN A 153 -6.37 6.59 -25.76
C ASN A 153 -6.12 6.05 -27.18
N ARG A 154 -5.29 6.74 -27.96
CA ARG A 154 -4.92 6.36 -29.32
C ARG A 154 -3.66 5.50 -29.40
N ALA A 155 -3.01 5.10 -28.29
CA ALA A 155 -1.77 4.32 -28.30
C ALA A 155 -1.92 2.95 -28.99
N ASN A 156 -3.15 2.44 -29.07
CA ASN A 156 -3.51 1.26 -29.85
C ASN A 156 -4.88 1.47 -30.53
N THR A 157 -5.45 0.43 -31.15
CA THR A 157 -6.73 0.55 -31.87
C THR A 157 -7.98 0.41 -31.01
N LEU A 158 -7.86 0.03 -29.72
CA LEU A 158 -8.99 -0.31 -28.84
C LEU A 158 -10.02 0.81 -28.77
N TYR A 159 -9.56 2.02 -28.44
CA TYR A 159 -10.45 3.17 -28.21
C TYR A 159 -11.19 3.55 -29.49
N ASP A 160 -10.49 3.58 -30.63
CA ASP A 160 -11.09 3.89 -31.93
C ASP A 160 -12.11 2.81 -32.34
N LEU A 161 -11.81 1.52 -32.10
CA LEU A 161 -12.68 0.39 -32.42
C LEU A 161 -14.01 0.44 -31.63
N ILE A 162 -13.93 0.62 -30.31
CA ILE A 162 -15.13 0.72 -29.47
C ILE A 162 -15.93 1.99 -29.80
N MET A 163 -15.25 3.06 -30.25
CA MET A 163 -15.92 4.30 -30.63
C MET A 163 -16.66 4.26 -31.95
N GLN A 164 -16.16 3.49 -32.91
CA GLN A 164 -16.81 3.28 -34.20
C GLN A 164 -17.95 2.25 -34.12
N THR A 165 -18.06 1.52 -33.01
CA THR A 165 -19.10 0.52 -32.82
C THR A 165 -20.42 1.16 -32.40
N SER A 166 -21.46 0.97 -33.23
CA SER A 166 -22.80 1.49 -32.96
C SER A 166 -23.32 1.02 -31.61
N ASN A 167 -23.92 1.95 -30.84
CA ASN A 167 -24.50 1.71 -29.52
C ASN A 167 -23.54 1.16 -28.45
N ALA A 168 -22.22 1.06 -28.71
CA ALA A 168 -21.25 0.53 -27.73
C ALA A 168 -21.13 1.38 -26.47
N ARG A 169 -21.57 2.64 -26.54
CA ARG A 169 -21.59 3.55 -25.39
C ARG A 169 -22.86 3.45 -24.56
N LEU A 170 -23.98 2.96 -25.09
CA LEU A 170 -25.23 2.91 -24.35
C LEU A 170 -25.13 1.87 -23.22
N GLN A 171 -25.56 2.23 -22.03
CA GLN A 171 -25.55 1.36 -20.85
C GLN A 171 -26.22 0.00 -21.16
N SER A 172 -27.31 -0.01 -21.94
CA SER A 172 -28.04 -1.23 -22.29
C SER A 172 -27.25 -2.20 -23.18
N SER A 173 -26.34 -1.71 -24.04
CA SER A 173 -25.66 -2.52 -25.06
C SER A 173 -24.14 -2.48 -25.03
N ALA A 174 -23.52 -1.74 -24.10
CA ALA A 174 -22.06 -1.60 -24.04
C ALA A 174 -21.34 -2.94 -23.89
N THR A 175 -21.85 -3.82 -23.02
CA THR A 175 -21.28 -5.16 -22.83
C THR A 175 -21.40 -5.99 -24.10
N SER A 176 -22.58 -6.06 -24.72
CA SER A 176 -22.79 -6.87 -25.92
C SER A 176 -21.99 -6.35 -27.11
N ALA A 177 -21.79 -5.04 -27.21
CA ALA A 177 -20.91 -4.43 -28.22
C ALA A 177 -19.44 -4.83 -28.01
N ALA A 178 -18.93 -4.78 -26.77
CA ALA A 178 -17.57 -5.23 -26.49
C ALA A 178 -17.37 -6.73 -26.79
N LEU A 179 -18.35 -7.56 -26.42
CA LEU A 179 -18.34 -9.00 -26.73
C LEU A 179 -18.36 -9.26 -28.26
N ALA A 180 -19.12 -8.47 -29.01
CA ALA A 180 -19.21 -8.58 -30.48
C ALA A 180 -17.89 -8.22 -31.18
N LEU A 181 -17.05 -7.40 -30.55
CA LEU A 181 -15.68 -7.09 -31.00
C LEU A 181 -14.65 -8.18 -30.61
N GLY A 182 -15.10 -9.23 -29.93
CA GLY A 182 -14.25 -10.34 -29.49
C GLY A 182 -13.58 -10.14 -28.13
N PHE A 183 -13.88 -9.05 -27.41
CA PHE A 183 -13.38 -8.86 -26.04
C PHE A 183 -14.12 -9.76 -25.05
N GLN A 184 -13.44 -10.21 -24.00
CA GLN A 184 -13.97 -11.07 -22.96
C GLN A 184 -14.08 -10.32 -21.62
N GLN A 185 -15.26 -10.36 -21.01
CA GLN A 185 -15.45 -9.79 -19.67
C GLN A 185 -14.65 -10.59 -18.62
N GLY A 186 -14.01 -9.89 -17.69
CA GLY A 186 -13.13 -10.48 -16.67
C GLY A 186 -11.74 -10.89 -17.20
N LEU A 187 -11.44 -10.63 -18.47
CA LEU A 187 -10.11 -10.78 -19.07
C LEU A 187 -9.66 -9.49 -19.73
N ASP A 188 -10.38 -9.02 -20.76
CA ASP A 188 -10.04 -7.80 -21.51
C ASP A 188 -10.66 -6.55 -20.88
N PHE A 189 -11.85 -6.69 -20.31
CA PHE A 189 -12.59 -5.58 -19.71
C PHE A 189 -13.42 -6.00 -18.50
N GLU A 190 -13.77 -5.01 -17.70
CA GLU A 190 -14.75 -5.11 -16.63
C GLU A 190 -15.82 -4.03 -16.80
N ARG A 191 -17.03 -4.35 -16.35
CA ARG A 191 -18.14 -3.40 -16.31
C ARG A 191 -18.67 -3.32 -14.88
N THR A 192 -18.86 -2.10 -14.39
CA THR A 192 -19.47 -1.88 -13.08
C THR A 192 -20.09 -0.49 -12.99
N THR A 193 -21.03 -0.34 -12.07
CA THR A 193 -21.44 0.96 -11.58
C THR A 193 -20.41 1.39 -10.53
N ALA A 194 -19.65 2.43 -10.85
CA ALA A 194 -18.55 2.92 -10.03
C ALA A 194 -18.87 4.28 -9.41
N ARG A 195 -18.31 4.54 -8.23
CA ARG A 195 -18.26 5.89 -7.65
C ARG A 195 -16.88 6.49 -7.90
N LYS A 196 -16.85 7.78 -8.18
CA LYS A 196 -15.61 8.56 -8.20
C LYS A 196 -15.10 8.71 -6.77
N LEU A 197 -13.81 8.45 -6.56
CA LEU A 197 -13.14 8.77 -5.31
C LEU A 197 -12.87 10.27 -5.21
N ALA A 198 -13.11 10.84 -4.05
CA ALA A 198 -12.66 12.20 -3.74
C ALA A 198 -11.13 12.25 -3.66
N SER A 199 -10.55 13.42 -3.90
CA SER A 199 -9.09 13.63 -3.79
C SER A 199 -8.54 13.39 -2.38
N SER A 200 -9.40 13.33 -1.36
CA SER A 200 -9.03 12.98 0.02
C SER A 200 -9.03 11.47 0.29
N GLU A 201 -9.46 10.64 -0.66
CA GLU A 201 -9.53 9.18 -0.51
C GLU A 201 -8.33 8.46 -1.13
N TYR A 202 -7.48 9.18 -1.85
CA TYR A 202 -6.26 8.65 -2.45
C TYR A 202 -5.22 9.75 -2.61
N SER A 203 -3.97 9.35 -2.75
CA SER A 203 -2.87 10.19 -3.23
C SER A 203 -2.29 9.61 -4.52
N PHE A 204 -1.51 10.41 -5.25
CA PHE A 204 -0.80 9.94 -6.43
C PHE A 204 0.55 10.65 -6.58
N ASN A 205 1.51 9.97 -7.20
CA ASN A 205 2.78 10.59 -7.57
C ASN A 205 2.73 11.05 -9.03
N ALA A 206 2.81 12.36 -9.24
CA ALA A 206 2.64 12.97 -10.56
C ALA A 206 3.80 12.66 -11.54
N GLN A 207 4.97 12.27 -11.05
CA GLN A 207 6.14 11.99 -11.89
C GLN A 207 6.37 10.48 -12.12
N LEU A 208 6.07 9.66 -11.11
CA LEU A 208 6.22 8.20 -11.16
C LEU A 208 4.96 7.48 -11.67
N GLY A 209 3.80 8.15 -11.64
CA GLY A 209 2.55 7.63 -12.19
C GLY A 209 2.03 6.39 -11.46
N TYR A 210 1.82 6.52 -10.14
CA TYR A 210 1.06 5.56 -9.35
C TYR A 210 0.08 6.27 -8.43
N ILE A 211 -0.95 5.54 -8.00
CA ILE A 211 -1.90 5.96 -6.96
C ILE A 211 -1.75 5.10 -5.71
N SER A 212 -2.08 5.70 -4.58
CA SER A 212 -2.16 5.05 -3.27
C SER A 212 -3.52 5.35 -2.68
N LEU A 213 -4.33 4.33 -2.45
CA LEU A 213 -5.64 4.47 -1.83
C LEU A 213 -5.49 4.59 -0.31
N ASN A 214 -6.40 5.31 0.34
CA ASN A 214 -6.41 5.42 1.81
C ASN A 214 -7.02 4.20 2.48
N THR A 215 -7.78 3.40 1.74
CA THR A 215 -8.36 2.14 2.17
C THR A 215 -7.96 1.01 1.23
N GLN A 216 -7.80 -0.18 1.78
CA GLN A 216 -7.59 -1.38 0.99
C GLN A 216 -8.88 -1.74 0.25
N LEU A 217 -8.78 -2.09 -1.04
CA LEU A 217 -9.92 -2.56 -1.83
C LEU A 217 -10.27 -4.01 -1.51
N ASN A 218 -11.55 -4.37 -1.67
CA ASN A 218 -11.96 -5.76 -1.57
C ASN A 218 -11.41 -6.57 -2.76
N PRO A 219 -11.18 -7.89 -2.59
CA PRO A 219 -10.68 -8.74 -3.66
C PRO A 219 -11.51 -8.70 -4.96
N ASP A 220 -12.81 -8.47 -4.86
CA ASP A 220 -13.77 -8.40 -5.96
C ASP A 220 -14.14 -6.97 -6.41
N ASP A 221 -13.52 -5.94 -5.82
CA ASP A 221 -13.68 -4.57 -6.29
C ASP A 221 -12.92 -4.32 -7.59
N ILE A 222 -13.55 -3.56 -8.49
CA ILE A 222 -12.92 -3.05 -9.70
C ILE A 222 -12.32 -1.68 -9.39
N LEU A 223 -11.09 -1.47 -9.84
CA LEU A 223 -10.40 -0.17 -9.80
C LEU A 223 -10.09 0.26 -11.23
N ALA A 224 -10.58 1.44 -11.60
CA ALA A 224 -10.32 2.04 -12.89
C ALA A 224 -9.90 3.50 -12.74
N VAL A 225 -9.14 4.00 -13.71
CA VAL A 225 -8.65 5.39 -13.73
C VAL A 225 -8.84 6.02 -15.10
N SER A 226 -8.96 7.35 -15.10
CA SER A 226 -8.66 8.19 -16.24
C SER A 226 -7.67 9.27 -15.82
N TYR A 227 -6.71 9.58 -16.68
CA TYR A 227 -5.68 10.55 -16.36
C TYR A 227 -5.22 11.32 -17.59
N ARG A 228 -4.78 12.56 -17.34
CA ARG A 228 -4.21 13.47 -18.33
C ARG A 228 -2.87 13.91 -17.80
N TYR A 229 -1.86 13.83 -18.65
CA TYR A 229 -0.49 14.15 -18.28
C TYR A 229 0.22 14.91 -19.38
N THR A 230 1.29 15.60 -19.01
CA THR A 230 2.18 16.25 -19.94
C THR A 230 3.47 15.44 -20.01
N TYR A 231 3.98 15.23 -21.22
CA TYR A 231 5.33 14.75 -21.46
C TYR A 231 6.01 15.70 -22.44
N ASN A 232 7.12 16.31 -22.03
CA ASN A 232 7.90 17.24 -22.86
C ASN A 232 7.03 18.33 -23.54
N GLY A 233 6.07 18.90 -22.80
CA GLY A 233 5.16 19.95 -23.28
C GLY A 233 3.94 19.45 -24.08
N GLN A 234 3.86 18.17 -24.42
CA GLN A 234 2.70 17.58 -25.11
C GLN A 234 1.73 16.93 -24.13
N VAL A 235 0.43 17.12 -24.35
CA VAL A 235 -0.63 16.58 -23.50
C VAL A 235 -1.11 15.24 -24.05
N PHE A 236 -1.22 14.25 -23.17
CA PHE A 236 -1.70 12.91 -23.45
C PHE A 236 -2.83 12.56 -22.48
N GLN A 237 -3.75 11.69 -22.90
CA GLN A 237 -4.90 11.29 -22.09
C GLN A 237 -5.21 9.80 -22.23
N VAL A 238 -5.45 9.13 -21.11
CA VAL A 238 -5.93 7.76 -21.05
C VAL A 238 -7.23 7.71 -20.27
N GLY A 239 -8.25 7.07 -20.84
CA GLY A 239 -9.63 7.08 -20.35
C GLY A 239 -10.37 8.38 -20.66
N GLU A 240 -11.58 8.44 -20.13
CA GLU A 240 -12.52 9.55 -20.26
C GLU A 240 -12.79 10.18 -18.90
N PHE A 241 -12.96 11.51 -18.87
CA PHE A 241 -13.31 12.23 -17.65
C PHE A 241 -14.82 12.41 -17.54
N ALA A 242 -15.35 12.41 -16.32
CA ALA A 242 -16.78 12.63 -16.11
C ALA A 242 -17.30 13.98 -16.62
N GLU A 243 -16.43 14.97 -16.77
CA GLU A 243 -16.78 16.28 -17.34
C GLU A 243 -16.99 16.23 -18.87
N ASP A 244 -16.30 15.31 -19.56
CA ASP A 244 -16.41 15.14 -21.01
C ASP A 244 -17.73 14.44 -21.39
N LEU A 245 -18.33 13.72 -20.44
CA LEU A 245 -19.55 12.93 -20.62
C LEU A 245 -20.53 13.17 -19.46
N PRO A 246 -21.24 14.31 -19.45
CA PRO A 246 -22.25 14.59 -18.44
C PRO A 246 -23.38 13.54 -18.48
N PRO A 247 -23.99 13.22 -17.32
CA PRO A 247 -24.98 12.17 -17.24
C PRO A 247 -26.27 12.60 -17.96
N ASP A 248 -26.76 11.70 -18.81
CA ASP A 248 -28.01 11.86 -19.57
C ASP A 248 -28.99 10.77 -19.10
N SER A 249 -30.14 11.19 -18.56
CA SER A 249 -31.17 10.29 -18.05
C SER A 249 -31.99 9.60 -19.14
N THR A 250 -31.96 10.11 -20.37
CA THR A 250 -32.67 9.53 -21.52
C THR A 250 -31.82 8.51 -22.27
N ASN A 251 -30.51 8.77 -22.37
CA ASN A 251 -29.54 7.88 -23.00
C ASN A 251 -28.34 7.69 -22.07
N THR A 252 -28.50 6.84 -21.07
CA THR A 252 -27.43 6.54 -20.12
C THR A 252 -26.24 5.92 -20.86
N LYS A 253 -25.06 6.52 -20.65
CA LYS A 253 -23.83 6.17 -21.36
C LYS A 253 -22.78 5.66 -20.38
N VAL A 254 -22.00 4.67 -20.82
CA VAL A 254 -20.82 4.22 -20.10
C VAL A 254 -19.61 5.11 -20.42
N MET A 255 -18.72 5.27 -19.45
CA MET A 255 -17.40 5.88 -19.64
C MET A 255 -16.35 4.80 -19.88
N TYR A 256 -15.43 5.05 -20.81
CA TYR A 256 -14.31 4.16 -21.05
C TYR A 256 -13.12 4.55 -20.19
N MET A 257 -12.54 3.55 -19.51
CA MET A 257 -11.51 3.78 -18.50
C MET A 257 -10.37 2.78 -18.59
N LYS A 258 -9.23 3.12 -18.00
CA LYS A 258 -8.12 2.19 -17.80
C LYS A 258 -8.42 1.29 -16.62
N LEU A 259 -8.41 -0.02 -16.82
CA LEU A 259 -8.53 -1.00 -15.73
C LEU A 259 -7.18 -1.18 -15.02
N LEU A 260 -7.17 -1.01 -13.69
CA LEU A 260 -5.99 -1.29 -12.84
C LEU A 260 -6.17 -2.57 -12.02
N LYS A 261 -7.40 -2.89 -11.63
CA LYS A 261 -7.77 -4.11 -10.89
C LYS A 261 -9.15 -4.59 -11.33
N GLY A 262 -9.27 -5.88 -11.66
CA GLY A 262 -10.54 -6.54 -11.94
C GLY A 262 -11.14 -7.25 -10.72
N THR A 263 -12.22 -7.98 -10.94
CA THR A 263 -12.97 -8.73 -9.90
C THR A 263 -12.25 -9.98 -9.38
N SER A 264 -11.15 -10.38 -10.02
CA SER A 264 -10.36 -11.55 -9.67
C SER A 264 -8.87 -11.30 -9.88
N ALA A 265 -8.06 -11.67 -8.88
CA ALA A 265 -6.61 -11.68 -8.98
C ALA A 265 -6.13 -12.80 -9.92
N LYS A 266 -5.67 -12.41 -11.12
CA LYS A 266 -5.13 -13.34 -12.13
C LYS A 266 -3.68 -13.00 -12.43
N PRO A 267 -2.69 -13.70 -11.83
CA PRO A 267 -1.27 -13.40 -12.02
C PRO A 267 -0.75 -13.44 -13.46
N ARG A 268 -1.46 -14.13 -14.36
CA ARG A 268 -1.14 -14.20 -15.79
C ARG A 268 -1.57 -12.96 -16.57
N LEU A 269 -2.46 -12.13 -16.03
CA LEU A 269 -2.91 -10.91 -16.69
C LEU A 269 -1.97 -9.74 -16.38
N PRO A 270 -1.67 -8.88 -17.37
CA PRO A 270 -0.79 -7.72 -17.19
C PRO A 270 -1.18 -6.80 -16.03
N ILE A 271 -2.47 -6.56 -15.77
CA ILE A 271 -2.93 -5.71 -14.65
C ILE A 271 -2.43 -6.19 -13.28
N TRP A 272 -2.12 -7.49 -13.11
CA TRP A 272 -1.50 -8.00 -11.88
C TRP A 272 -0.17 -7.32 -11.56
N ASN A 273 0.56 -6.94 -12.60
CA ASN A 273 1.86 -6.28 -12.49
C ASN A 273 1.75 -4.78 -12.21
N LEU A 274 0.55 -4.18 -12.35
CA LEU A 274 0.30 -2.78 -12.02
C LEU A 274 0.13 -2.58 -10.51
N MET A 275 -0.32 -3.61 -9.77
CA MET A 275 -0.30 -3.58 -8.30
C MET A 275 1.16 -3.56 -7.80
N MET A 276 1.50 -2.52 -7.04
CA MET A 276 2.80 -2.36 -6.42
C MET A 276 2.94 -3.33 -5.24
N LYS A 277 4.13 -3.92 -5.09
CA LYS A 277 4.43 -4.98 -4.09
C LYS A 277 5.68 -4.63 -3.27
N ASN A 278 5.96 -3.34 -3.17
CA ASN A 278 7.18 -2.78 -2.56
C ASN A 278 6.86 -1.69 -1.53
N ILE A 279 5.62 -1.63 -1.04
CA ILE A 279 5.17 -0.66 -0.04
C ILE A 279 4.68 -1.45 1.19
N TYR A 280 5.15 -1.05 2.37
CA TYR A 280 4.94 -1.76 3.63
C TYR A 280 4.41 -0.79 4.68
N ALA A 281 3.35 -1.19 5.38
CA ALA A 281 2.80 -0.42 6.49
C ALA A 281 3.66 -0.62 7.75
N LEU A 282 4.16 0.47 8.33
CA LEU A 282 5.00 0.42 9.54
C LEU A 282 4.19 0.56 10.85
N GLY A 283 2.92 0.96 10.76
CA GLY A 283 2.00 1.00 11.90
C GLY A 283 2.23 2.14 12.91
N GLY A 284 2.83 3.26 12.48
CA GLY A 284 3.06 4.46 13.30
C GLY A 284 2.73 5.75 12.55
N TYR A 285 2.48 6.84 13.29
CA TYR A 285 2.24 8.18 12.75
C TYR A 285 3.38 9.11 13.14
N GLY A 286 3.71 10.10 12.29
CA GLY A 286 4.68 11.14 12.64
C GLY A 286 6.08 10.58 12.89
N ILE A 287 6.55 9.73 11.98
CA ILE A 287 7.87 9.09 12.06
C ILE A 287 8.96 10.16 11.91
N SER A 288 9.81 10.34 12.92
CA SER A 288 10.97 11.24 12.84
C SER A 288 12.09 10.61 12.00
N LYS A 289 12.68 11.41 11.10
CA LYS A 289 13.85 11.00 10.30
C LYS A 289 15.04 10.63 11.18
N GLU A 290 15.28 11.40 12.24
CA GLU A 290 16.44 11.27 13.12
C GLU A 290 16.42 9.95 13.91
N ASP A 291 15.23 9.52 14.33
CA ASP A 291 15.01 8.34 15.17
C ASP A 291 14.58 7.10 14.38
N PHE A 292 14.29 7.23 13.08
CA PHE A 292 13.92 6.10 12.24
C PHE A 292 15.11 5.22 11.90
N ARG A 293 15.00 3.92 12.17
CA ARG A 293 15.99 2.92 11.74
C ARG A 293 15.29 1.75 11.09
N LEU A 294 15.64 1.49 9.83
CA LEU A 294 15.21 0.31 9.08
C LEU A 294 16.43 -0.56 8.76
N ASN A 295 16.27 -1.87 8.96
CA ASN A 295 17.19 -2.87 8.43
C ASN A 295 16.40 -3.93 7.69
N VAL A 296 17.02 -4.53 6.68
CA VAL A 296 16.53 -5.75 6.04
C VAL A 296 17.36 -6.91 6.56
N LEU A 297 16.68 -7.97 7.01
CA LEU A 297 17.29 -9.13 7.64
C LEU A 297 17.05 -10.36 6.77
N PHE A 298 18.09 -11.16 6.57
CA PHE A 298 18.02 -12.49 6.00
C PHE A 298 17.91 -13.50 7.14
N GLN A 299 16.84 -14.28 7.13
CA GLN A 299 16.65 -15.37 8.07
C GLN A 299 17.40 -16.61 7.59
N ASP A 300 18.50 -16.93 8.26
CA ASP A 300 19.31 -18.11 7.98
C ASP A 300 18.52 -19.39 8.34
N PRO A 301 18.58 -20.45 7.51
CA PRO A 301 17.97 -21.74 7.83
C PRO A 301 18.39 -22.31 9.20
N GLY A 302 19.60 -21.98 9.67
CA GLY A 302 20.11 -22.35 11.00
C GLY A 302 19.53 -21.54 12.18
N GLY A 303 18.63 -20.57 11.93
CA GLY A 303 17.90 -19.85 12.97
C GLY A 303 18.48 -18.50 13.40
N GLY A 304 19.35 -17.88 12.60
CA GLY A 304 19.92 -16.55 12.86
C GLY A 304 19.47 -15.49 11.85
N GLU A 305 19.33 -14.24 12.30
CA GLU A 305 19.07 -13.09 11.42
C GLU A 305 20.38 -12.41 11.04
N LYS A 306 20.65 -12.28 9.74
CA LYS A 306 21.85 -11.63 9.19
C LYS A 306 21.46 -10.36 8.44
N ARG A 307 22.23 -9.29 8.58
CA ARG A 307 22.02 -8.02 7.85
C ARG A 307 22.62 -8.02 6.44
N TYR A 308 23.27 -9.11 6.05
CA TYR A 308 23.99 -9.26 4.78
C TYR A 308 23.63 -10.59 4.14
N LEU A 309 23.88 -10.71 2.83
CA LEU A 309 23.73 -11.98 2.14
C LEU A 309 24.85 -12.95 2.56
N PRO A 310 24.53 -14.15 3.08
CA PRO A 310 25.56 -15.07 3.56
C PRO A 310 26.40 -15.68 2.44
N GLU A 311 25.85 -15.82 1.24
CA GLU A 311 26.45 -16.51 0.11
C GLU A 311 26.17 -15.80 -1.23
N GLY A 312 26.89 -16.18 -2.28
CA GLY A 312 26.73 -15.64 -3.64
C GLY A 312 27.64 -14.45 -3.97
N VAL A 313 27.40 -13.83 -5.13
CA VAL A 313 28.27 -12.77 -5.70
C VAL A 313 28.35 -11.52 -4.81
N LYS A 314 27.31 -11.25 -4.01
CA LYS A 314 27.26 -10.14 -3.05
C LYS A 314 27.35 -10.61 -1.60
N ALA A 315 28.01 -11.74 -1.34
CA ALA A 315 28.21 -12.23 0.02
C ALA A 315 28.91 -11.18 0.90
N GLY A 316 28.43 -11.00 2.13
CA GLY A 316 28.96 -10.03 3.09
C GLY A 316 28.53 -8.57 2.86
N VAL A 317 27.84 -8.25 1.77
CA VAL A 317 27.31 -6.90 1.52
C VAL A 317 25.99 -6.71 2.30
N PRO A 318 25.81 -5.57 3.01
CA PRO A 318 24.56 -5.25 3.69
C PRO A 318 23.35 -5.29 2.75
N LEU A 319 22.24 -5.86 3.20
CA LEU A 319 21.03 -6.07 2.40
C LEU A 319 20.40 -4.76 1.94
N ILE A 320 20.45 -3.72 2.77
CA ILE A 320 19.99 -2.37 2.40
C ILE A 320 20.76 -1.84 1.18
N SER A 321 22.07 -2.05 1.10
CA SER A 321 22.88 -1.64 -0.05
C SER A 321 22.63 -2.56 -1.26
N VAL A 322 22.41 -3.86 -1.04
CA VAL A 322 22.02 -4.80 -2.12
C VAL A 322 20.69 -4.39 -2.78
N LEU A 323 19.74 -3.92 -1.97
CA LEU A 323 18.41 -3.50 -2.39
C LEU A 323 18.35 -2.03 -2.86
N ASN A 324 19.48 -1.33 -2.86
CA ASN A 324 19.60 0.09 -3.22
C ASN A 324 18.78 1.02 -2.29
N LEU A 325 18.64 0.66 -1.02
CA LEU A 325 17.98 1.45 0.03
C LEU A 325 18.97 2.29 0.89
N ASP A 326 20.26 2.19 0.59
CA ASP A 326 21.37 2.90 1.23
C ASP A 326 22.35 3.31 0.12
N ARG A 327 22.20 4.54 -0.34
CA ARG A 327 22.96 5.15 -1.44
C ARG A 327 23.39 6.57 -1.10
N LEU A 328 22.82 7.15 -0.05
CA LEU A 328 23.00 8.53 0.32
C LEU A 328 23.62 8.63 1.72
N ASN A 329 24.28 9.74 1.97
CA ASN A 329 24.74 10.10 3.31
C ASN A 329 23.64 10.94 4.03
N PRO A 330 23.84 11.38 5.27
CA PRO A 330 22.84 12.19 5.99
C PRO A 330 22.56 13.56 5.35
N GLN A 331 23.45 14.05 4.48
CA GLN A 331 23.30 15.27 3.68
C GLN A 331 22.59 15.03 2.33
N ASN A 332 22.19 13.79 2.03
CA ASN A 332 21.63 13.32 0.76
C ASN A 332 22.61 13.34 -0.43
N ASP A 333 23.92 13.36 -0.19
CA ASP A 333 24.91 13.20 -1.26
C ASP A 333 25.07 11.71 -1.62
N PRO A 334 25.43 11.35 -2.86
CA PRO A 334 25.50 9.98 -3.35
C PRO A 334 26.71 9.21 -2.81
N SER A 335 26.69 8.92 -1.51
CA SER A 335 27.66 8.11 -0.78
C SER A 335 26.94 7.28 0.28
N PRO A 336 26.85 5.95 0.14
CA PRO A 336 26.23 5.08 1.15
C PRO A 336 26.88 5.25 2.52
N ASP A 337 26.09 5.23 3.58
CA ASP A 337 26.55 5.37 4.97
C ASP A 337 26.17 4.17 5.86
N GLY A 338 25.48 3.17 5.29
CA GLY A 338 25.02 1.98 6.01
C GLY A 338 23.71 2.19 6.78
N VAL A 339 23.01 3.31 6.53
CA VAL A 339 21.70 3.63 7.08
C VAL A 339 20.69 3.68 5.94
N PHE A 340 19.44 3.33 6.23
CA PHE A 340 18.37 3.47 5.26
C PHE A 340 18.18 4.94 4.85
N ASP A 341 18.13 5.19 3.54
CA ASP A 341 17.90 6.51 2.97
C ASP A 341 16.46 6.96 3.25
N PHE A 342 16.27 7.84 4.23
CA PHE A 342 14.96 8.43 4.55
C PHE A 342 14.67 9.64 3.64
N ILE A 343 13.93 9.40 2.56
CA ILE A 343 13.52 10.42 1.59
C ILE A 343 11.98 10.42 1.52
N GLU A 344 11.40 11.49 2.07
CA GLU A 344 9.94 11.68 2.12
C GLU A 344 9.34 11.66 0.71
N GLY A 345 8.24 10.93 0.53
CA GLY A 345 7.54 10.77 -0.74
C GLY A 345 8.18 9.78 -1.72
N LEU A 346 9.34 9.20 -1.38
CA LEU A 346 10.04 8.22 -2.22
C LEU A 346 10.28 6.89 -1.50
N THR A 347 11.04 6.90 -0.42
CA THR A 347 11.39 5.69 0.35
C THR A 347 10.55 5.56 1.62
N ILE A 348 9.95 6.65 2.07
CA ILE A 348 9.00 6.68 3.20
C ILE A 348 7.91 7.71 2.95
N ASN A 349 6.71 7.46 3.48
CA ASN A 349 5.63 8.43 3.57
C ASN A 349 5.23 8.55 5.05
N THR A 350 5.19 9.76 5.59
CA THR A 350 4.95 10.02 7.02
C THR A 350 3.57 10.57 7.38
#